data_AF-A0A8H5XZG3-F1
#
_entry.id   AF-A0A8H5XZG3-F1
#
_cell.length_a   1.000
_cell.length_b   1.000
_cell.length_c   1.000
_cell.angle_alpha   90.00
_cell.angle_beta   90.00
_cell.angle_gamma   90.00
#
_symmetry.space_group_name_H-M   'P 1'
#
loop_
_entity.id
_entity.type
_entity.pdbx_description
1 polymer ?
#
loop_
_entity_poly.entity_id
_entity_poly.type
_entity_poly.pdbx_seq_one_letter_code
_entity_poly.pdbx_strand_id
1 'polypeptide(L)'
;MTSPDSCFDISDSGFGSAAESTPCPTPYPTRPTSTPVSTLRTSSANDEQYERTLWRHFPGWAFSERARETRCWAWQFGYDIQKEDARRWICRACIRKNNPHPQHFEADGIHNAYNHLFNDHGIRAPPGMTQGTAEKKANSKGRKPPGQRTLAESMKLDLHDPREQAIANDFIKRFDKEHFRRLLIDWIVAKNHSFSIAEEAELHAIFDYLNPSVSARKANITHTTVREKIVAAFEQHKQKVIEVLGNAPGLIHISFDGCQRSS
;
A
#
# COMPACT_ATOMS: atom_id res chain seq x y z
N MET A 1 30.17 15.23 68.02
CA MET A 1 29.17 16.24 68.43
C MET A 1 28.64 16.90 67.16
N THR A 2 27.35 16.86 66.82
CA THR A 2 26.26 16.00 67.32
C THR A 2 25.13 16.00 66.29
N SER A 3 24.58 14.83 65.95
CA SER A 3 23.28 14.66 65.25
C SER A 3 22.12 14.87 66.26
N PRO A 4 20.81 14.66 65.95
CA PRO A 4 20.14 14.10 64.74
C PRO A 4 18.96 14.99 64.25
N ASP A 5 17.91 14.59 63.51
CA ASP A 5 17.35 13.34 62.88
C ASP A 5 16.49 13.81 61.66
N SER A 6 15.89 13.04 60.74
CA SER A 6 15.69 11.58 60.50
C SER A 6 15.74 11.31 58.97
N CYS A 7 15.74 10.10 58.37
CA CYS A 7 15.21 8.75 58.62
C CYS A 7 13.67 8.62 58.40
N PHE A 8 13.13 7.60 57.70
CA PHE A 8 13.64 6.26 57.34
C PHE A 8 13.27 5.76 55.92
N ASP A 9 14.13 4.89 55.37
CA ASP A 9 13.82 3.84 54.37
C ASP A 9 13.89 2.44 55.03
N ILE A 10 13.04 1.49 54.61
CA ILE A 10 13.11 0.02 54.86
C ILE A 10 12.39 -0.64 53.64
N SER A 11 13.00 -1.42 52.73
CA SER A 11 13.67 -2.74 52.83
C SER A 11 12.70 -3.89 53.19
N ASP A 12 12.89 -5.19 52.89
CA ASP A 12 13.57 -5.97 51.82
C ASP A 12 13.15 -7.47 52.05
N SER A 13 13.57 -8.42 51.20
CA SER A 13 13.46 -9.89 51.33
C SER A 13 12.06 -10.54 51.13
N GLY A 14 11.93 -11.82 50.74
CA GLY A 14 12.95 -12.76 50.23
C GLY A 14 12.46 -14.22 50.11
N PHE A 15 12.95 -14.96 49.10
CA PHE A 15 12.99 -16.44 48.93
C PHE A 15 11.79 -17.35 49.30
N GLY A 16 11.38 -18.20 48.34
CA GLY A 16 11.50 -19.66 48.54
C GLY A 16 10.28 -20.59 48.38
N SER A 17 10.47 -21.61 47.51
CA SER A 17 9.84 -22.97 47.56
C SER A 17 8.35 -23.15 47.20
N ALA A 18 7.96 -24.42 46.98
CA ALA A 18 6.68 -24.82 46.36
C ALA A 18 6.12 -26.16 46.90
N ALA A 19 4.78 -26.25 46.92
CA ALA A 19 3.91 -27.45 46.94
C ALA A 19 2.47 -26.93 46.72
N GLU A 20 1.66 -27.36 45.74
CA GLU A 20 1.08 -28.69 45.50
C GLU A 20 -0.06 -29.05 46.47
N SER A 21 -1.33 -28.89 46.04
CA SER A 21 -2.44 -29.86 46.23
C SER A 21 -3.85 -29.31 45.86
N THR A 22 -4.30 -29.65 44.63
CA THR A 22 -5.60 -30.32 44.32
C THR A 22 -6.96 -29.62 44.65
N PRO A 23 -8.16 -30.17 44.32
CA PRO A 23 -9.13 -29.38 43.52
C PRO A 23 -10.57 -29.30 44.10
N CYS A 24 -11.52 -28.75 43.33
CA CYS A 24 -12.95 -29.03 43.51
C CYS A 24 -13.65 -29.35 42.16
N PRO A 25 -14.61 -30.29 42.11
CA PRO A 25 -15.13 -30.84 40.85
C PRO A 25 -16.54 -30.36 40.47
N THR A 26 -16.93 -30.54 39.20
CA THR A 26 -18.33 -30.74 38.70
C THR A 26 -18.26 -31.24 37.23
N PRO A 27 -19.29 -31.89 36.66
CA PRO A 27 -19.05 -33.08 35.81
C PRO A 27 -19.12 -32.86 34.29
N TYR A 28 -18.44 -33.77 33.57
CA TYR A 28 -18.56 -33.95 32.12
C TYR A 28 -19.89 -34.61 31.71
N PRO A 29 -20.48 -34.18 30.57
CA PRO A 29 -21.27 -35.04 29.69
C PRO A 29 -20.35 -35.83 28.73
N THR A 30 -20.68 -37.08 28.44
CA THR A 30 -19.85 -38.01 27.66
C THR A 30 -19.71 -37.62 26.18
N ARG A 31 -18.49 -37.66 25.64
CA ARG A 31 -18.22 -37.52 24.19
C ARG A 31 -18.58 -38.83 23.47
N PRO A 32 -19.54 -38.87 22.52
CA PRO A 32 -19.76 -40.03 21.69
C PRO A 32 -18.64 -40.19 20.64
N THR A 33 -18.20 -41.43 20.41
CA THR A 33 -17.23 -41.77 19.36
C THR A 33 -17.90 -41.62 17.99
N SER A 34 -17.63 -40.51 17.31
CA SER A 34 -18.12 -40.27 15.95
C SER A 34 -17.33 -41.10 14.93
N THR A 35 -17.94 -42.16 14.43
CA THR A 35 -17.53 -42.96 13.27
C THR A 35 -17.25 -42.04 12.06
N PRO A 36 -16.28 -42.34 11.18
CA PRO A 36 -16.08 -41.59 9.95
C PRO A 36 -17.25 -41.83 8.97
N VAL A 37 -18.31 -41.02 9.11
CA VAL A 37 -19.44 -41.00 8.16
C VAL A 37 -18.93 -40.44 6.84
N SER A 38 -18.57 -41.35 5.93
CA SER A 38 -18.21 -41.01 4.55
C SER A 38 -19.42 -40.39 3.86
N THR A 39 -19.49 -39.06 3.91
CA THR A 39 -20.64 -38.30 3.45
C THR A 39 -20.58 -38.21 1.93
N LEU A 40 -21.16 -39.20 1.25
CA LEU A 40 -21.52 -39.06 -0.15
C LEU A 40 -22.49 -37.88 -0.26
N ARG A 41 -21.98 -36.72 -0.69
CA ARG A 41 -22.81 -35.58 -1.04
C ARG A 41 -23.58 -35.96 -2.29
N THR A 42 -24.86 -36.27 -2.15
CA THR A 42 -25.76 -36.42 -3.29
C THR A 42 -25.72 -35.13 -4.10
N SER A 43 -25.24 -35.20 -5.34
CA SER A 43 -25.28 -34.09 -6.29
C SER A 43 -26.74 -33.70 -6.50
N SER A 44 -27.05 -32.39 -6.52
CA SER A 44 -28.36 -31.99 -7.02
C SER A 44 -28.36 -32.15 -8.55
N ALA A 45 -29.52 -32.44 -9.14
CA ALA A 45 -29.64 -32.54 -10.61
C ALA A 45 -29.16 -31.26 -11.34
N ASN A 46 -29.25 -30.11 -10.65
CA ASN A 46 -28.72 -28.83 -11.14
C ASN A 46 -27.19 -28.80 -11.14
N ASP A 47 -26.52 -29.34 -10.12
CA ASP A 47 -25.06 -29.39 -10.06
C ASP A 47 -24.49 -30.22 -11.22
N GLU A 48 -25.09 -31.38 -11.50
CA GLU A 48 -24.71 -32.19 -12.67
C GLU A 48 -24.92 -31.46 -14.00
N GLN A 49 -25.99 -30.67 -14.14
CA GLN A 49 -26.20 -29.86 -15.34
C GLN A 49 -25.13 -28.76 -15.49
N TYR A 50 -24.71 -28.13 -14.39
CA TYR A 50 -23.62 -27.16 -14.40
C TYR A 50 -22.26 -27.81 -14.68
N GLU A 51 -22.01 -29.02 -14.20
CA GLU A 51 -20.79 -29.78 -14.51
C GLU A 51 -20.75 -30.26 -15.97
N ARG A 52 -21.85 -30.78 -16.51
CA ARG A 52 -21.96 -31.06 -17.97
C ARG A 52 -21.71 -29.80 -18.81
N THR A 53 -22.13 -28.63 -18.33
CA THR A 53 -21.86 -27.33 -18.96
C THR A 53 -20.39 -26.92 -18.84
N LEU A 54 -19.76 -27.14 -17.68
CA LEU A 54 -18.33 -26.91 -17.43
C LEU A 54 -17.47 -27.75 -18.39
N TRP A 55 -17.69 -29.06 -18.44
CA TRP A 55 -16.86 -29.96 -19.27
C TRP A 55 -17.07 -29.78 -20.78
N ARG A 56 -18.23 -29.26 -21.21
CA ARG A 56 -18.45 -28.82 -22.61
C ARG A 56 -17.57 -27.63 -23.00
N HIS A 57 -17.30 -26.72 -22.07
CA HIS A 57 -16.43 -25.56 -22.30
C HIS A 57 -14.94 -25.86 -22.03
N PHE A 58 -14.64 -26.85 -21.18
CA PHE A 58 -13.28 -27.23 -20.77
C PHE A 58 -13.02 -28.74 -20.97
N PRO A 59 -13.06 -29.24 -22.22
CA PRO A 59 -12.81 -30.65 -22.50
C PRO A 59 -11.35 -31.05 -22.17
N GLY A 60 -11.16 -32.26 -21.63
CA GLY A 60 -9.84 -32.77 -21.26
C GLY A 60 -9.24 -32.19 -19.98
N TRP A 61 -10.03 -31.45 -19.19
CA TRP A 61 -9.70 -31.05 -17.82
C TRP A 61 -10.48 -31.89 -16.81
N ALA A 62 -9.96 -32.00 -15.58
CA ALA A 62 -10.63 -32.64 -14.44
C ALA A 62 -10.70 -31.67 -13.25
N PHE A 63 -11.47 -32.01 -12.20
CA PHE A 63 -11.40 -31.26 -10.94
C PHE A 63 -10.01 -31.39 -10.30
N SER A 64 -9.54 -30.34 -9.62
CA SER A 64 -8.23 -30.40 -8.97
C SER A 64 -8.24 -31.21 -7.68
N GLU A 65 -7.29 -32.13 -7.55
CA GLU A 65 -7.05 -32.87 -6.30
C GLU A 65 -6.72 -31.94 -5.13
N ARG A 66 -6.04 -30.82 -5.42
CA ARG A 66 -5.64 -29.79 -4.44
C ARG A 66 -6.77 -28.83 -4.07
N ALA A 67 -8.01 -29.07 -4.49
CA ALA A 67 -9.16 -28.19 -4.23
C ALA A 67 -9.57 -28.08 -2.75
N ARG A 68 -9.02 -28.94 -1.87
CA ARG A 68 -9.20 -28.84 -0.40
C ARG A 68 -8.16 -27.93 0.27
N GLU A 69 -7.10 -27.55 -0.44
CA GLU A 69 -5.98 -26.76 0.10
C GLU A 69 -6.10 -25.26 -0.20
N THR A 70 -7.01 -24.87 -1.09
CA THR A 70 -7.11 -23.53 -1.67
C THR A 70 -7.75 -22.51 -0.72
N ARG A 71 -6.93 -21.93 0.18
CA ARG A 71 -7.35 -21.04 1.30
C ARG A 71 -7.96 -19.67 0.92
N CYS A 72 -8.09 -19.34 -0.37
CA CYS A 72 -8.59 -18.03 -0.81
C CYS A 72 -10.13 -18.00 -0.93
N TRP A 73 -10.76 -16.89 -0.53
CA TRP A 73 -12.22 -16.76 -0.50
C TRP A 73 -12.90 -16.95 -1.88
N ALA A 74 -12.25 -16.55 -2.98
CA ALA A 74 -12.83 -16.65 -4.32
C ALA A 74 -13.05 -18.09 -4.79
N TRP A 75 -12.37 -19.09 -4.22
CA TRP A 75 -12.57 -20.50 -4.59
C TRP A 75 -13.98 -21.01 -4.21
N GLN A 76 -14.68 -20.36 -3.28
CA GLN A 76 -16.10 -20.61 -3.01
C GLN A 76 -17.00 -20.28 -4.22
N PHE A 77 -16.58 -19.33 -5.06
CA PHE A 77 -17.30 -18.86 -6.25
C PHE A 77 -16.77 -19.47 -7.56
N GLY A 78 -15.73 -20.31 -7.49
CA GLY A 78 -15.11 -20.94 -8.65
C GLY A 78 -15.17 -22.46 -8.64
N TYR A 79 -15.16 -23.08 -9.82
CA TYR A 79 -14.70 -24.45 -9.99
C TYR A 79 -13.17 -24.44 -10.02
N ASP A 80 -12.56 -25.47 -9.43
CA ASP A 80 -11.12 -25.66 -9.32
C ASP A 80 -10.74 -26.86 -10.18
N ILE A 81 -10.07 -26.61 -11.30
CA ILE A 81 -9.79 -27.63 -12.32
C ILE A 81 -8.29 -27.73 -12.59
N GLN A 82 -7.82 -28.92 -12.99
CA GLN A 82 -6.45 -29.19 -13.38
C GLN A 82 -6.37 -29.99 -14.69
N LYS A 83 -5.27 -29.82 -15.42
CA LYS A 83 -4.86 -30.62 -16.58
C LYS A 83 -3.34 -30.55 -16.67
N GLU A 84 -2.68 -31.71 -16.63
CA GLU A 84 -1.22 -31.78 -16.47
C GLU A 84 -0.79 -30.89 -15.27
N ASP A 85 0.27 -30.09 -15.40
CA ASP A 85 0.71 -29.15 -14.35
C ASP A 85 -0.13 -27.87 -14.26
N ALA A 86 -1.08 -27.63 -15.18
CA ALA A 86 -1.88 -26.41 -15.22
C ALA A 86 -3.12 -26.51 -14.32
N ARG A 87 -3.34 -25.48 -13.48
CA ARG A 87 -4.51 -25.35 -12.58
C ARG A 87 -5.25 -24.04 -12.79
N ARG A 88 -6.59 -24.09 -12.87
CA ARG A 88 -7.44 -22.94 -13.18
C ARG A 88 -8.68 -22.82 -12.29
N TRP A 89 -9.01 -21.58 -11.96
CA TRP A 89 -10.27 -21.13 -11.38
C TRP A 89 -11.25 -20.77 -12.52
N ILE A 90 -12.48 -21.28 -12.48
CA ILE A 90 -13.55 -20.93 -13.45
C ILE A 90 -14.78 -20.42 -12.71
N CYS A 91 -15.33 -19.28 -13.12
CA CYS A 91 -16.46 -18.68 -12.40
C CYS A 91 -17.75 -19.54 -12.46
N ARG A 92 -18.23 -19.99 -11.30
CA ARG A 92 -19.49 -20.76 -11.18
C ARG A 92 -20.69 -19.97 -11.71
N ALA A 93 -20.70 -18.65 -11.53
CA ALA A 93 -21.80 -17.81 -11.99
C ALA A 93 -21.81 -17.62 -13.52
N CYS A 94 -20.66 -17.64 -14.19
CA CYS A 94 -20.60 -17.71 -15.66
C CYS A 94 -21.16 -19.03 -16.20
N ILE A 95 -20.78 -20.17 -15.58
CA ILE A 95 -21.29 -21.50 -15.96
C ILE A 95 -22.80 -21.61 -15.71
N ARG A 96 -23.30 -21.16 -14.56
CA ARG A 96 -24.73 -21.14 -14.22
C ARG A 96 -25.57 -20.27 -15.16
N LYS A 97 -25.01 -19.19 -15.70
CA LYS A 97 -25.63 -18.35 -16.73
C LYS A 97 -25.48 -18.91 -18.16
N ASN A 98 -24.86 -20.08 -18.34
CA ASN A 98 -24.50 -20.67 -19.64
C ASN A 98 -23.81 -19.64 -20.58
N ASN A 99 -22.90 -18.84 -20.02
CA ASN A 99 -22.14 -17.84 -20.77
C ASN A 99 -21.34 -18.53 -21.91
N PRO A 100 -21.40 -18.04 -23.16
CA PRO A 100 -20.64 -18.61 -24.27
C PRO A 100 -19.12 -18.55 -24.07
N HIS A 101 -18.61 -17.65 -23.22
CA HIS A 101 -17.20 -17.58 -22.86
C HIS A 101 -17.04 -17.44 -21.33
N PRO A 102 -17.07 -18.55 -20.57
CA PRO A 102 -16.97 -18.51 -19.11
C PRO A 102 -15.59 -18.00 -18.65
N GLN A 103 -15.58 -16.96 -17.82
CA GLN A 103 -14.34 -16.35 -17.33
C GLN A 103 -13.54 -17.33 -16.46
N HIS A 104 -12.25 -17.45 -16.79
CA HIS A 104 -11.31 -18.37 -16.18
C HIS A 104 -9.97 -17.68 -15.89
N PHE A 105 -9.30 -18.06 -14.80
CA PHE A 105 -7.99 -17.53 -14.43
C PHE A 105 -7.10 -18.66 -13.92
N GLU A 106 -5.79 -18.52 -14.05
CA GLU A 106 -4.82 -19.47 -13.49
C GLU A 106 -4.79 -19.35 -11.96
N ALA A 107 -4.46 -20.45 -11.27
CA ALA A 107 -4.60 -20.53 -9.82
C ALA A 107 -3.80 -19.46 -9.06
N ASP A 108 -2.62 -19.09 -9.56
CA ASP A 108 -1.78 -18.02 -9.01
C ASP A 108 -2.30 -16.62 -9.39
N GLY A 109 -2.99 -16.52 -10.53
CA GLY A 109 -3.64 -15.31 -11.04
C GLY A 109 -4.96 -14.93 -10.33
N ILE A 110 -5.22 -15.46 -9.13
CA ILE A 110 -6.51 -15.39 -8.43
C ILE A 110 -7.01 -13.97 -8.13
N HIS A 111 -6.13 -12.97 -8.14
CA HIS A 111 -6.53 -11.55 -8.02
C HIS A 111 -7.44 -11.09 -9.18
N ASN A 112 -7.31 -11.71 -10.36
CA ASN A 112 -8.19 -11.45 -11.50
C ASN A 112 -9.62 -11.97 -11.22
N ALA A 113 -9.76 -13.09 -10.50
CA ALA A 113 -11.06 -13.59 -10.05
C ALA A 113 -11.75 -12.58 -9.11
N TYR A 114 -11.02 -11.93 -8.19
CA TYR A 114 -11.60 -10.88 -7.33
C TYR A 114 -12.17 -9.72 -8.15
N ASN A 115 -11.45 -9.29 -9.20
CA ASN A 115 -11.90 -8.20 -10.07
C ASN A 115 -13.14 -8.59 -10.90
N HIS A 116 -13.15 -9.80 -11.47
CA HIS A 116 -14.28 -10.34 -12.22
C HIS A 116 -15.53 -10.52 -11.34
N LEU A 117 -15.38 -11.13 -10.17
CA LEU A 117 -16.46 -11.30 -9.19
C LEU A 117 -17.10 -9.97 -8.81
N PHE A 118 -16.29 -8.93 -8.60
CA PHE A 118 -16.78 -7.58 -8.31
C PHE A 118 -17.46 -6.91 -9.52
N ASN A 119 -16.81 -6.89 -10.69
CA ASN A 119 -17.27 -6.17 -11.87
C ASN A 119 -18.53 -6.79 -12.50
N ASP A 120 -18.48 -8.09 -12.79
CA ASP A 120 -19.48 -8.78 -13.62
C ASP A 120 -20.64 -9.35 -12.80
N HIS A 121 -20.42 -9.55 -11.48
CA HIS A 121 -21.35 -10.24 -10.60
C HIS A 121 -21.67 -9.49 -9.30
N GLY A 122 -21.04 -8.33 -9.03
CA GLY A 122 -21.29 -7.52 -7.84
C GLY A 122 -20.81 -8.14 -6.51
N ILE A 123 -20.08 -9.25 -6.56
CA ILE A 123 -19.60 -10.00 -5.40
C ILE A 123 -18.36 -9.29 -4.83
N ARG A 124 -18.52 -8.73 -3.64
CA ARG A 124 -17.45 -8.07 -2.86
C ARG A 124 -16.66 -9.09 -2.03
N ALA A 125 -15.42 -8.76 -1.67
CA ALA A 125 -14.67 -9.57 -0.72
C ALA A 125 -15.35 -9.57 0.67
N PRO A 126 -15.35 -10.69 1.41
CA PRO A 126 -15.83 -10.73 2.79
C PRO A 126 -15.05 -9.78 3.72
N PRO A 127 -15.61 -9.36 4.87
CA PRO A 127 -14.90 -8.54 5.86
C PRO A 127 -13.55 -9.16 6.25
N GLY A 128 -12.49 -8.35 6.24
CA GLY A 128 -11.12 -8.77 6.55
C GLY A 128 -10.39 -9.51 5.42
N MET A 129 -11.03 -9.81 4.28
CA MET A 129 -10.42 -10.55 3.17
C MET A 129 -9.80 -9.62 2.10
N THR A 130 -8.88 -10.19 1.30
CA THR A 130 -8.22 -9.48 0.20
C THR A 130 -9.20 -9.03 -0.88
N GLN A 131 -9.38 -7.72 -1.00
CA GLN A 131 -10.18 -7.08 -2.06
C GLN A 131 -9.44 -6.99 -3.40
N GLY A 132 -10.19 -7.15 -4.50
CA GLY A 132 -9.74 -6.87 -5.87
C GLY A 132 -9.35 -5.40 -6.07
N THR A 133 -8.52 -5.11 -7.07
CA THR A 133 -8.14 -3.73 -7.41
C THR A 133 -9.31 -2.92 -7.98
N ALA A 134 -10.31 -3.55 -8.58
CA ALA A 134 -11.56 -2.91 -8.98
C ALA A 134 -12.38 -2.48 -7.74
N GLU A 135 -12.59 -3.38 -6.79
CA GLU A 135 -13.30 -3.08 -5.54
C GLU A 135 -12.57 -1.98 -4.73
N LYS A 136 -11.25 -2.07 -4.58
CA LYS A 136 -10.44 -1.04 -3.91
C LYS A 136 -10.59 0.34 -4.56
N LYS A 137 -10.63 0.41 -5.90
CA LYS A 137 -10.88 1.65 -6.65
C LYS A 137 -12.32 2.16 -6.51
N ALA A 138 -13.30 1.27 -6.41
CA ALA A 138 -14.70 1.66 -6.16
C ALA A 138 -14.88 2.23 -4.74
N ASN A 139 -14.29 1.59 -3.74
CA ASN A 139 -14.35 2.01 -2.34
C ASN A 139 -13.48 3.25 -2.03
N SER A 140 -12.57 3.66 -2.93
CA SER A 140 -11.80 4.91 -2.81
C SER A 140 -12.35 6.10 -3.61
N LYS A 141 -13.25 5.87 -4.59
CA LYS A 141 -13.98 6.96 -5.25
C LYS A 141 -14.83 7.73 -4.21
N GLY A 142 -14.46 8.98 -3.96
CA GLY A 142 -15.10 9.86 -2.97
C GLY A 142 -14.44 9.87 -1.59
N ARG A 143 -13.57 8.91 -1.25
CA ARG A 143 -12.81 8.92 0.00
C ARG A 143 -11.50 9.67 -0.21
N LYS A 144 -11.37 10.89 0.35
CA LYS A 144 -10.08 11.61 0.41
C LYS A 144 -8.99 10.68 0.98
N PRO A 145 -7.77 10.65 0.43
CA PRO A 145 -6.67 9.89 1.03
C PRO A 145 -6.46 10.32 2.49
N PRO A 146 -6.27 9.40 3.44
CA PRO A 146 -5.98 9.76 4.83
C PRO A 146 -4.73 10.65 4.87
N GLY A 147 -4.87 11.84 5.47
CA GLY A 147 -3.82 12.87 5.52
C GLY A 147 -4.04 14.07 4.58
N GLN A 148 -4.75 13.94 3.44
CA GLN A 148 -5.00 15.08 2.54
C GLN A 148 -6.14 15.98 3.02
N ARG A 149 -5.81 16.90 3.93
CA ARG A 149 -6.61 18.12 4.19
C ARG A 149 -6.45 19.09 3.02
N THR A 150 -7.53 19.76 2.62
CA THR A 150 -7.47 20.91 1.71
C THR A 150 -6.97 22.16 2.43
N LEU A 151 -6.54 23.18 1.67
CA LEU A 151 -6.12 24.46 2.25
C LEU A 151 -7.20 25.06 3.17
N ALA A 152 -8.47 25.07 2.73
CA ALA A 152 -9.58 25.59 3.50
C ALA A 152 -9.79 24.81 4.82
N GLU A 153 -9.73 23.47 4.79
CA GLU A 153 -9.81 22.64 6.01
C GLU A 153 -8.62 22.87 6.96
N SER A 154 -7.41 23.11 6.43
CA SER A 154 -6.22 23.40 7.24
C SER A 154 -6.23 24.81 7.84
N MET A 155 -6.76 25.81 7.12
CA MET A 155 -6.88 27.19 7.58
C MET A 155 -8.21 27.50 8.30
N LYS A 156 -9.12 26.51 8.39
CA LYS A 156 -10.47 26.60 8.96
C LYS A 156 -11.38 27.65 8.27
N LEU A 157 -11.19 27.86 6.97
CA LEU A 157 -11.98 28.80 6.17
C LEU A 157 -13.31 28.17 5.73
N ASP A 158 -14.41 28.88 5.91
CA ASP A 158 -15.68 28.51 5.28
C ASP A 158 -15.67 28.89 3.79
N LEU A 159 -16.16 27.97 2.95
CA LEU A 159 -16.33 28.18 1.51
C LEU A 159 -17.75 28.66 1.15
N HIS A 160 -18.64 28.81 2.13
CA HIS A 160 -19.99 29.36 1.97
C HIS A 160 -20.04 30.87 2.23
N ASP A 161 -19.12 31.44 3.03
CA ASP A 161 -18.87 32.89 3.04
C ASP A 161 -18.07 33.27 1.78
N PRO A 162 -18.59 34.16 0.90
CA PRO A 162 -17.85 34.65 -0.27
C PRO A 162 -16.50 35.29 0.07
N ARG A 163 -16.33 35.87 1.27
CA ARG A 163 -15.08 36.51 1.70
C ARG A 163 -14.01 35.48 2.08
N GLU A 164 -14.32 34.51 2.93
CA GLU A 164 -13.38 33.41 3.23
C GLU A 164 -13.13 32.49 2.01
N GLN A 165 -14.14 32.28 1.16
CA GLN A 165 -13.96 31.63 -0.14
C GLN A 165 -13.00 32.41 -1.05
N ALA A 166 -13.06 33.75 -1.09
CA ALA A 166 -12.14 34.57 -1.85
C ALA A 166 -10.69 34.47 -1.30
N ILE A 167 -10.52 34.45 0.02
CA ILE A 167 -9.22 34.24 0.68
C ILE A 167 -8.64 32.87 0.30
N ALA A 168 -9.43 31.80 0.42
CA ALA A 168 -9.00 30.45 0.04
C ALA A 168 -8.58 30.38 -1.43
N ASN A 169 -9.35 30.99 -2.33
CA ASN A 169 -9.05 31.06 -3.76
C ASN A 169 -7.79 31.88 -4.10
N ASP A 170 -7.52 32.97 -3.36
CA ASP A 170 -6.32 33.80 -3.54
C ASP A 170 -5.05 33.05 -3.13
N PHE A 171 -5.01 32.45 -1.93
CA PHE A 171 -3.90 31.56 -1.54
C PHE A 171 -3.71 30.39 -2.52
N ILE A 172 -4.80 29.81 -3.02
CA ILE A 172 -4.77 28.76 -4.05
C ILE A 172 -4.12 29.26 -5.35
N LYS A 173 -4.37 30.50 -5.77
CA LYS A 173 -3.74 31.07 -6.98
C LYS A 173 -2.27 31.43 -6.78
N ARG A 174 -1.88 31.91 -5.59
CA ARG A 174 -0.51 32.40 -5.32
C ARG A 174 0.57 31.31 -5.26
N PHE A 175 0.23 30.08 -4.85
CA PHE A 175 1.24 29.04 -4.65
C PHE A 175 1.65 28.32 -5.97
N ASP A 176 2.70 28.82 -6.63
CA ASP A 176 3.39 28.13 -7.72
C ASP A 176 4.28 26.99 -7.19
N LYS A 177 3.87 25.76 -7.53
CA LYS A 177 4.57 24.51 -7.22
C LYS A 177 5.95 24.40 -7.88
N GLU A 178 6.11 24.80 -9.13
CA GLU A 178 7.39 24.66 -9.84
C GLU A 178 8.33 25.85 -9.58
N HIS A 179 7.84 26.99 -9.07
CA HIS A 179 8.71 27.99 -8.43
C HIS A 179 9.24 27.50 -7.07
N PHE A 180 8.37 27.01 -6.18
CA PHE A 180 8.78 26.41 -4.91
C PHE A 180 9.85 25.32 -5.09
N ARG A 181 9.65 24.43 -6.07
CA ARG A 181 10.60 23.36 -6.40
C ARG A 181 11.95 23.85 -6.93
N ARG A 182 11.98 24.96 -7.68
CA ARG A 182 13.24 25.59 -8.11
C ARG A 182 14.00 26.12 -6.90
N LEU A 183 13.37 26.95 -6.07
CA LEU A 183 13.98 27.50 -4.85
C LEU A 183 14.59 26.42 -3.93
N LEU A 184 13.90 25.28 -3.77
CA LEU A 184 14.39 24.14 -3.00
C LEU A 184 15.64 23.48 -3.63
N ILE A 185 15.67 23.30 -4.95
CA ILE A 185 16.82 22.73 -5.67
C ILE A 185 18.00 23.72 -5.70
N ASP A 186 17.72 25.00 -5.96
CA ASP A 186 18.70 26.06 -6.00
C ASP A 186 19.41 26.19 -4.64
N TRP A 187 18.67 26.06 -3.53
CA TRP A 187 19.23 26.00 -2.17
C TRP A 187 20.07 24.74 -1.92
N ILE A 188 19.59 23.55 -2.31
CA ILE A 188 20.33 22.28 -2.18
C ILE A 188 21.67 22.37 -2.91
N VAL A 189 21.69 22.89 -4.14
CA VAL A 189 22.89 23.07 -4.95
C VAL A 189 23.81 24.14 -4.35
N ALA A 190 23.29 25.32 -4.03
CA ALA A 190 24.09 26.45 -3.51
C ALA A 190 24.67 26.22 -2.10
N LYS A 191 24.19 25.21 -1.37
CA LYS A 191 24.73 24.77 -0.07
C LYS A 191 25.37 23.38 -0.10
N ASN A 192 25.44 22.73 -1.27
CA ASN A 192 25.95 21.39 -1.46
C ASN A 192 25.36 20.36 -0.46
N HIS A 193 24.05 20.44 -0.23
CA HIS A 193 23.34 19.51 0.65
C HIS A 193 23.13 18.16 -0.05
N SER A 194 23.06 17.07 0.74
CA SER A 194 22.62 15.77 0.23
C SER A 194 21.25 15.89 -0.41
N PHE A 195 21.05 15.27 -1.58
CA PHE A 195 19.74 15.28 -2.25
C PHE A 195 18.65 14.58 -1.42
N SER A 196 19.01 13.76 -0.44
CA SER A 196 18.08 13.19 0.54
C SER A 196 17.41 14.24 1.43
N ILE A 197 18.01 15.43 1.60
CA ILE A 197 17.46 16.50 2.45
C ILE A 197 16.05 16.93 2.02
N ALA A 198 15.71 16.74 0.74
CA ALA A 198 14.40 17.02 0.17
C ALA A 198 13.30 16.02 0.60
N GLU A 199 13.67 14.91 1.25
CA GLU A 199 12.76 13.86 1.74
C GLU A 199 12.62 13.84 3.28
N GLU A 200 13.37 14.67 4.01
CA GLU A 200 13.37 14.69 5.48
C GLU A 200 12.02 15.13 6.07
N ALA A 201 11.53 14.39 7.06
CA ALA A 201 10.20 14.56 7.62
C ALA A 201 10.05 15.90 8.36
N GLU A 202 11.10 16.34 9.05
CA GLU A 202 11.20 17.61 9.77
C GLU A 202 11.09 18.79 8.80
N LEU A 203 11.74 18.70 7.63
CA LEU A 203 11.68 19.74 6.60
C LEU A 203 10.28 19.81 5.98
N HIS A 204 9.64 18.66 5.73
CA HIS A 204 8.26 18.60 5.24
C HIS A 204 7.29 19.19 6.27
N ALA A 205 7.47 18.91 7.56
CA ALA A 205 6.65 19.47 8.63
C ALA A 205 6.78 20.99 8.73
N ILE A 206 7.99 21.55 8.56
CA ILE A 206 8.21 23.01 8.49
C ILE A 206 7.47 23.60 7.28
N PHE A 207 7.59 22.99 6.09
CA PHE A 207 6.91 23.49 4.89
C PHE A 207 5.39 23.43 4.98
N ASP A 208 4.82 22.35 5.52
CA ASP A 208 3.37 22.21 5.67
C ASP A 208 2.78 23.07 6.79
N TYR A 209 3.56 23.38 7.84
CA TYR A 209 3.20 24.39 8.84
C TYR A 209 3.12 25.79 8.22
N LEU A 210 4.10 26.17 7.39
CA LEU A 210 4.14 27.46 6.71
C LEU A 210 3.09 27.59 5.58
N ASN A 211 2.87 26.52 4.81
CA ASN A 211 1.84 26.48 3.77
C ASN A 211 1.42 25.03 3.43
N PRO A 212 0.27 24.54 3.91
CA PRO A 212 -0.20 23.16 3.64
C PRO A 212 -0.58 22.91 2.17
N SER A 213 -0.50 23.92 1.29
CA SER A 213 -0.53 23.72 -0.17
C SER A 213 0.63 22.85 -0.66
N VAL A 214 1.74 22.79 0.11
CA VAL A 214 2.93 22.00 -0.21
C VAL A 214 2.59 20.51 -0.28
N SER A 215 2.15 19.87 0.80
CA SER A 215 1.67 18.47 0.75
C SER A 215 0.39 18.32 -0.06
N ALA A 216 -0.56 19.26 0.01
CA ALA A 216 -1.83 19.14 -0.72
C ALA A 216 -1.63 19.03 -2.25
N ARG A 217 -0.64 19.74 -2.81
CA ARG A 217 -0.27 19.67 -4.25
C ARG A 217 0.88 18.71 -4.55
N LYS A 218 1.40 17.98 -3.56
CA LYS A 218 2.61 17.14 -3.67
C LYS A 218 3.77 17.94 -4.27
N ALA A 219 4.05 19.10 -3.67
CA ALA A 219 5.11 20.01 -4.10
C ALA A 219 6.51 19.55 -3.66
N ASN A 220 6.60 18.78 -2.58
CA ASN A 220 7.82 18.06 -2.19
C ASN A 220 8.37 17.21 -3.36
N ILE A 221 9.68 16.95 -3.30
CA ILE A 221 10.45 16.30 -4.36
C ILE A 221 11.35 15.25 -3.77
N THR A 222 11.57 14.16 -4.50
CA THR A 222 12.51 13.11 -4.12
C THR A 222 13.94 13.48 -4.50
N HIS A 223 14.91 12.83 -3.89
CA HIS A 223 16.33 12.89 -4.27
C HIS A 223 16.53 12.51 -5.76
N THR A 224 15.72 11.59 -6.30
CA THR A 224 15.66 11.28 -7.73
C THR A 224 15.19 12.48 -8.56
N THR A 225 14.10 13.14 -8.15
CA THR A 225 13.58 14.35 -8.83
C THR A 225 14.59 15.51 -8.79
N VAL A 226 15.31 15.68 -7.67
CA VAL A 226 16.39 16.66 -7.53
C VAL A 226 17.51 16.34 -8.53
N ARG A 227 18.02 15.10 -8.53
CA ARG A 227 19.07 14.64 -9.46
C ARG A 227 18.65 14.80 -10.92
N GLU A 228 17.44 14.40 -11.28
CA GLU A 228 16.90 14.51 -12.64
C GLU A 228 16.83 15.96 -13.12
N LYS A 229 16.32 16.89 -12.30
CA LYS A 229 16.27 18.31 -12.64
C LYS A 229 17.66 18.94 -12.73
N ILE A 230 18.61 18.57 -11.87
CA ILE A 230 20.01 19.03 -11.95
C ILE A 230 20.69 18.53 -13.22
N VAL A 231 20.55 17.23 -13.57
CA VAL A 231 21.13 16.65 -14.80
C VAL A 231 20.50 17.26 -16.05
N ALA A 232 19.18 17.47 -16.08
CA ALA A 232 18.50 18.13 -17.18
C ALA A 232 18.97 19.59 -17.36
N ALA A 233 19.13 20.34 -16.26
CA ALA A 233 19.66 21.70 -16.30
C ALA A 233 21.13 21.73 -16.78
N PHE A 234 21.96 20.76 -16.36
CA PHE A 234 23.34 20.63 -16.86
C PHE A 234 23.37 20.37 -18.37
N GLU A 235 22.70 19.32 -18.86
CA GLU A 235 22.71 18.97 -20.29
C GLU A 235 22.12 20.09 -21.17
N GLN A 236 21.11 20.84 -20.68
CA GLN A 236 20.56 22.01 -21.36
C GLN A 236 21.61 23.13 -21.58
N HIS A 237 22.48 23.38 -20.61
CA HIS A 237 23.47 24.47 -20.67
C HIS A 237 24.84 24.03 -21.22
N LYS A 238 25.12 22.72 -21.19
CA LYS A 238 26.37 22.07 -21.61
C LYS A 238 26.90 22.54 -22.96
N GLN A 239 26.07 22.60 -23.99
CA GLN A 239 26.51 23.05 -25.32
C GLN A 239 26.96 24.52 -25.32
N LYS A 240 26.26 25.40 -24.58
CA LYS A 240 26.65 26.81 -24.43
C LYS A 240 27.94 26.98 -23.62
N VAL A 241 28.18 26.11 -22.64
CA VAL A 241 29.46 26.06 -21.91
C VAL A 241 30.60 25.61 -22.84
N ILE A 242 30.38 24.58 -23.67
CA ILE A 242 31.36 24.14 -24.68
C ILE A 242 31.67 25.25 -25.69
N GLU A 243 30.66 25.95 -26.19
CA GLU A 243 30.80 27.10 -27.09
C GLU A 243 31.64 28.24 -26.47
N VAL A 244 31.34 28.63 -25.23
CA VAL A 244 32.07 29.69 -24.53
C VAL A 244 33.53 29.30 -24.25
N LEU A 245 33.79 28.05 -23.84
CA LEU A 245 35.15 27.55 -23.62
C LEU A 245 35.94 27.44 -24.93
N GLY A 246 35.31 26.94 -26.01
CA GLY A 246 35.94 26.81 -27.33
C GLY A 246 36.37 28.15 -27.95
N ASN A 247 35.67 29.24 -27.61
CA ASN A 247 36.01 30.60 -28.05
C ASN A 247 37.07 31.30 -27.16
N ALA A 248 37.48 30.72 -26.03
CA ALA A 248 38.40 31.34 -25.07
C ALA A 248 39.63 30.48 -24.67
N PRO A 249 40.25 29.69 -25.58
CA PRO A 249 41.23 28.67 -25.20
C PRO A 249 42.48 29.21 -24.48
N GLY A 250 42.91 30.43 -24.78
CA GLY A 250 44.05 31.08 -24.14
C GLY A 250 43.78 31.67 -22.74
N LEU A 251 42.55 31.55 -22.22
CA LEU A 251 42.12 32.11 -20.92
C LEU A 251 41.64 31.05 -19.93
N ILE A 252 41.74 29.76 -20.28
CA ILE A 252 41.32 28.65 -19.41
C ILE A 252 42.48 28.24 -18.49
N HIS A 253 42.36 28.54 -17.20
CA HIS A 253 43.28 28.04 -16.17
C HIS A 253 42.60 26.93 -15.35
N ILE A 254 43.22 25.75 -15.27
CA ILE A 254 42.68 24.58 -14.57
C ILE A 254 43.52 24.30 -13.32
N SER A 255 42.89 24.31 -12.14
CA SER A 255 43.48 23.87 -10.87
C SER A 255 43.03 22.45 -10.53
N PHE A 256 43.87 21.71 -9.79
CA PHE A 256 43.59 20.33 -9.36
C PHE A 256 43.64 20.23 -7.83
N ASP A 257 42.48 20.12 -7.19
CA ASP A 257 42.37 20.02 -5.72
C ASP A 257 42.51 18.56 -5.25
N GLY A 258 43.74 18.16 -4.96
CA GLY A 258 44.07 16.81 -4.47
C GLY A 258 43.71 16.58 -3.00
N CYS A 259 42.53 16.03 -2.72
CA CYS A 259 42.12 15.65 -1.37
C CYS A 259 42.59 14.23 -1.00
N GLN A 260 43.66 14.11 -0.20
CA GLN A 260 44.16 12.82 0.28
C GLN A 260 43.26 12.26 1.39
N ARG A 261 42.62 11.11 1.14
CA ARG A 261 41.90 10.37 2.19
C ARG A 261 42.91 9.58 3.02
N SER A 262 43.07 9.96 4.29
CA SER A 262 43.74 9.14 5.30
C SER A 262 42.87 7.92 5.62
N SER A 263 43.43 6.73 5.45
CA SER A 263 42.84 5.44 5.87
C SER A 263 42.89 5.25 7.39
#